data_AF-A0A7G3G778-F1
#
_entry.id   AF-A0A7G3G778-F1
#
_cell.length_a   1.000
_cell.length_b   1.000
_cell.length_c   1.000
_cell.angle_alpha   90.00
_cell.angle_beta   90.00
_cell.angle_gamma   90.00
#
_symmetry.space_group_name_H-M   'P 1'
#
loop_
_entity.id
_entity.type
_entity.pdbx_description
1 polymer ?
#
loop_
_entity_poly.entity_id
_entity_poly.type
_entity_poly.pdbx_seq_one_letter_code
_entity_poly.pdbx_strand_id
1 'polypeptide(L)'
;MKMSKALNCFAVLLILGAICIPILSFINTQCVYLRCIDFKDAVLISATLLALAGHLFTQAKNLTDAEEKKSLFHLESFCKAFAYAQSLLIDKNNDRKKWIEAARSLELGNELAKNITIPSHQHTLEIERLRYRGMFDSLIRDQPAEFFYGVDSSITNLDDAAKASTAPQTKRGHTTSSTLNCLCNESIYSVWQAAQWPEHYKDPIKESFSPIQVGQLQLLFPQLHRFLEHQDNNPSASGQLYKKNTHATSN
;
A
#
# COMPACT_ATOMS: atom_id res chain seq x y z
N MET A 1 -10.95 -12.20 8.24
CA MET A 1 -9.98 -13.00 9.05
C MET A 1 -10.49 -13.63 10.36
N LYS A 2 -11.13 -12.93 11.33
CA LYS A 2 -11.56 -13.57 12.61
C LYS A 2 -12.53 -14.75 12.43
N MET A 3 -13.43 -14.66 11.44
CA MET A 3 -14.44 -15.69 11.18
C MET A 3 -13.85 -16.99 10.59
N SER A 4 -12.90 -16.90 9.65
CA SER A 4 -12.20 -18.07 9.08
C SER A 4 -11.42 -18.85 10.15
N LYS A 5 -10.75 -18.15 11.08
CA LYS A 5 -10.06 -18.80 12.22
C LYS A 5 -11.02 -19.54 13.14
N ALA A 6 -12.20 -18.98 13.41
CA ALA A 6 -13.23 -19.63 14.23
C ALA A 6 -13.78 -20.89 13.55
N LEU A 7 -14.06 -20.83 12.24
CA LEU A 7 -14.51 -21.98 11.45
C LEU A 7 -13.48 -23.11 11.44
N ASN A 8 -12.20 -22.79 11.25
CA ASN A 8 -11.12 -23.77 11.30
C ASN A 8 -10.98 -24.42 12.69
N CYS A 9 -11.09 -23.63 13.76
CA CYS A 9 -11.07 -24.16 15.13
C CYS A 9 -12.23 -25.13 15.38
N PHE A 10 -13.44 -24.76 14.95
CA PHE A 10 -14.61 -25.62 15.10
C PHE A 10 -14.50 -26.90 14.25
N ALA A 11 -13.96 -26.82 13.03
CA ALA A 11 -13.69 -28.00 12.20
C ALA A 11 -12.70 -28.96 12.87
N VAL A 12 -11.64 -28.46 13.52
CA VAL A 12 -10.69 -29.29 14.28
C VAL A 12 -11.39 -29.99 15.45
N LEU A 13 -12.27 -29.31 16.17
CA LEU A 13 -13.05 -29.94 17.26
C LEU A 13 -13.95 -31.07 16.75
N LEU A 14 -14.57 -30.90 15.58
CA LEU A 14 -15.41 -31.95 14.98
C LEU A 14 -14.58 -33.17 14.55
N ILE A 15 -13.38 -32.97 14.01
CA ILE A 15 -12.46 -34.06 13.67
C ILE A 15 -12.05 -34.82 14.94
N LEU A 16 -11.71 -34.11 16.01
CA LEU A 16 -11.40 -34.75 17.30
C LEU A 16 -12.60 -35.54 17.83
N GLY A 17 -13.82 -34.98 17.76
CA GLY A 17 -15.05 -35.68 18.11
C GLY A 17 -15.26 -36.95 17.29
N ALA A 18 -15.06 -36.88 15.97
CA ALA A 18 -15.19 -38.02 15.07
C ALA A 18 -14.18 -39.14 15.33
N ILE A 19 -12.99 -38.82 15.85
CA ILE A 19 -11.98 -39.81 16.23
C ILE A 19 -12.27 -40.40 17.61
N CYS A 20 -12.73 -39.59 18.57
CA CYS A 20 -12.98 -40.05 19.94
C CYS A 20 -14.22 -40.95 20.09
N ILE A 21 -15.31 -40.65 19.38
CA ILE A 21 -16.59 -41.39 19.47
C ILE A 21 -16.46 -42.90 19.16
N PRO A 22 -15.81 -43.34 18.06
CA PRO A 22 -15.70 -44.76 17.74
C PRO A 22 -14.73 -45.47 18.69
N ILE A 23 -13.68 -44.79 19.17
CA ILE A 23 -12.74 -45.32 20.17
C ILE A 23 -13.48 -45.59 21.49
N LEU A 24 -14.27 -44.62 21.96
CA LEU A 24 -15.07 -44.76 23.18
C LEU A 24 -16.15 -45.85 23.04
N SER A 25 -16.82 -45.94 21.88
CA SER A 25 -17.80 -46.99 21.60
C SER A 25 -17.15 -48.39 21.58
N PHE A 26 -15.95 -48.51 21.00
CA PHE A 26 -15.20 -49.77 20.98
C PHE A 26 -14.82 -50.23 22.40
N ILE A 27 -14.32 -49.31 23.24
CA ILE A 27 -13.99 -49.59 24.65
C ILE A 27 -15.25 -50.02 25.42
N ASN A 28 -16.36 -49.30 25.26
CA ASN A 28 -17.63 -49.63 25.92
C ASN A 28 -18.20 -50.98 25.48
N THR A 29 -18.01 -51.37 24.22
CA THR A 29 -18.47 -52.67 23.73
C THR A 29 -17.75 -53.84 24.42
N GLN A 30 -16.49 -53.65 24.83
CA GLN A 30 -15.73 -54.64 25.61
C GLN A 30 -16.15 -54.67 27.10
N CYS A 31 -16.71 -53.58 27.62
CA CYS A 31 -17.25 -53.52 28.98
C CYS A 31 -18.73 -53.93 29.01
N VAL A 32 -19.00 -55.19 29.37
CA VAL A 32 -20.33 -55.84 29.38
C VAL A 32 -21.46 -55.06 30.07
N TYR A 33 -21.14 -54.12 30.97
CA TYR A 33 -22.13 -53.41 31.81
C TYR A 33 -22.59 -52.03 31.30
N LEU A 34 -22.00 -51.45 30.24
CA LEU A 34 -22.31 -50.08 29.77
C LEU A 34 -22.62 -50.03 28.27
N ARG A 35 -23.73 -50.62 27.84
CA ARG A 35 -24.22 -50.48 26.45
C ARG A 35 -25.07 -49.22 26.29
N CYS A 36 -24.42 -48.07 26.05
CA CYS A 36 -25.13 -46.82 25.76
C CYS A 36 -25.25 -46.50 24.27
N ILE A 37 -24.35 -46.98 23.40
CA ILE A 37 -24.32 -46.65 21.95
C ILE A 37 -23.82 -47.87 21.16
N ASP A 38 -24.53 -48.29 20.11
CA ASP A 38 -24.07 -49.33 19.17
C ASP A 38 -22.91 -48.80 18.30
N PHE A 39 -21.92 -49.65 18.03
CA PHE A 39 -20.76 -49.32 17.20
C PHE A 39 -21.17 -48.82 15.80
N LYS A 40 -22.24 -49.37 15.23
CA LYS A 40 -22.76 -48.92 13.93
C LYS A 40 -23.22 -47.45 13.97
N ASP A 41 -23.92 -47.06 15.03
CA ASP A 41 -24.38 -45.68 15.23
C ASP A 41 -23.20 -44.76 15.50
N ALA A 42 -22.21 -45.22 16.27
CA ALA A 42 -20.97 -44.48 16.52
C ALA A 42 -20.19 -44.20 15.22
N VAL A 43 -20.10 -45.17 14.30
CA VAL A 43 -19.49 -44.98 12.98
C VAL A 43 -20.27 -43.97 12.14
N LEU A 44 -21.61 -44.05 12.14
CA LEU A 44 -22.46 -43.10 11.40
C LEU A 44 -22.30 -41.66 11.94
N ILE A 45 -22.27 -41.49 13.25
CA ILE A 45 -22.04 -40.18 13.89
C ILE A 45 -20.64 -39.65 13.51
N SER A 46 -19.63 -40.51 13.52
CA SER A 46 -18.26 -40.11 13.15
C SER A 46 -18.17 -39.68 11.69
N ALA A 47 -18.84 -40.41 10.79
CA ALA A 47 -18.89 -40.07 9.36
C ALA A 47 -19.59 -38.73 9.11
N THR A 48 -20.70 -38.46 9.81
CA THR A 48 -21.42 -37.17 9.69
C THR A 48 -20.60 -36.00 10.22
N LEU A 49 -19.89 -36.18 11.35
CA LEU A 49 -18.98 -35.17 11.90
C LEU A 49 -17.82 -34.87 10.94
N LEU A 50 -17.22 -35.89 10.32
CA LEU A 50 -16.16 -35.70 9.32
C LEU A 50 -16.68 -34.96 8.08
N ALA A 51 -17.86 -35.33 7.58
CA ALA A 51 -18.47 -34.63 6.45
C ALA A 51 -18.73 -33.15 6.76
N LEU A 52 -19.23 -32.86 7.96
CA LEU A 52 -19.49 -31.49 8.40
C LEU A 52 -18.18 -30.70 8.59
N ALA A 53 -17.14 -31.32 9.16
CA ALA A 53 -15.82 -30.73 9.26
C ALA A 53 -15.23 -30.39 7.88
N GLY A 54 -15.35 -31.30 6.91
CA GLY A 54 -14.92 -31.08 5.52
C GLY A 54 -15.68 -29.94 4.84
N HIS A 55 -16.99 -29.84 5.09
CA HIS A 55 -17.80 -28.74 4.58
C HIS A 55 -17.37 -27.39 5.16
N LEU A 56 -17.14 -27.32 6.48
CA LEU A 56 -16.67 -26.10 7.15
C LEU A 56 -15.28 -25.67 6.70
N PHE A 57 -14.37 -26.63 6.50
CA PHE A 57 -13.04 -26.34 5.97
C PHE A 57 -13.13 -25.74 4.56
N THR A 58 -14.01 -26.31 3.73
CA THR A 58 -14.28 -25.78 2.38
C THR A 58 -14.86 -24.37 2.44
N GLN A 59 -15.81 -24.09 3.33
CA GLN A 59 -16.34 -22.75 3.53
C GLN A 59 -15.28 -21.76 4.04
N ALA A 60 -14.47 -22.16 5.02
CA ALA A 60 -13.40 -21.32 5.57
C ALA A 60 -12.35 -20.97 4.51
N LYS A 61 -12.00 -21.94 3.65
CA LYS A 61 -11.14 -21.72 2.49
C LYS A 61 -11.79 -20.74 1.52
N ASN A 62 -13.04 -20.96 1.11
CA ASN A 62 -13.75 -20.08 0.19
C ASN A 62 -13.84 -18.63 0.69
N LEU A 63 -14.03 -18.44 2.00
CA LEU A 63 -14.04 -17.10 2.61
C LEU A 63 -12.66 -16.44 2.55
N THR A 64 -11.60 -17.20 2.79
CA THR A 64 -10.22 -16.70 2.73
C THR A 64 -9.85 -16.33 1.30
N ASP A 65 -10.16 -17.20 0.34
CA ASP A 65 -9.95 -16.95 -1.10
C ASP A 65 -10.78 -15.74 -1.58
N ALA A 66 -11.99 -15.54 -1.05
CA ALA A 66 -12.82 -14.38 -1.37
C ALA A 66 -12.25 -13.07 -0.78
N GLU A 67 -11.76 -13.10 0.47
CA GLU A 67 -11.06 -11.95 1.07
C GLU A 67 -9.81 -11.58 0.26
N GLU A 68 -9.04 -12.58 -0.18
CA GLU A 68 -7.85 -12.38 -1.01
C GLU A 68 -8.19 -11.78 -2.37
N LYS A 69 -9.16 -12.34 -3.09
CA LYS A 69 -9.65 -11.82 -4.38
C LYS A 69 -10.17 -10.39 -4.27
N LYS A 70 -10.92 -10.08 -3.20
CA LYS A 70 -11.42 -8.72 -2.96
C LYS A 70 -10.26 -7.75 -2.75
N SER A 71 -9.28 -8.12 -1.94
CA SER A 71 -8.10 -7.29 -1.70
C SER A 71 -7.28 -7.10 -2.98
N LEU A 72 -7.15 -8.11 -3.82
CA LEU A 72 -6.46 -8.03 -5.11
C LEU A 72 -7.19 -7.09 -6.07
N PHE A 73 -8.51 -7.21 -6.18
CA PHE A 73 -9.34 -6.33 -6.99
C PHE A 73 -9.16 -4.84 -6.61
N HIS A 74 -9.12 -4.55 -5.31
CA HIS A 74 -8.87 -3.18 -4.83
C HIS A 74 -7.47 -2.69 -5.19
N LEU A 75 -6.45 -3.54 -5.10
CA LEU A 75 -5.08 -3.22 -5.52
C LEU A 75 -5.00 -2.92 -7.02
N GLU A 76 -5.58 -3.77 -7.87
CA GLU A 76 -5.60 -3.54 -9.31
C GLU A 76 -6.35 -2.26 -9.68
N SER A 77 -7.47 -1.99 -8.99
CA SER A 77 -8.27 -0.79 -9.21
C SER A 77 -7.51 0.48 -8.78
N PHE A 78 -6.76 0.42 -7.67
CA PHE A 78 -5.83 1.47 -7.27
C PHE A 78 -4.80 1.75 -8.37
N CYS A 79 -4.13 0.70 -8.88
CA CYS A 79 -3.11 0.85 -9.92
C CYS A 79 -3.70 1.45 -11.20
N LYS A 80 -4.90 1.02 -11.61
CA LYS A 80 -5.61 1.58 -12.77
C LYS A 80 -5.93 3.06 -12.59
N ALA A 81 -6.41 3.46 -11.41
CA ALA A 81 -6.74 4.85 -11.12
C ALA A 81 -5.49 5.76 -11.16
N PHE A 82 -4.38 5.29 -10.57
CA PHE A 82 -3.10 6.02 -10.57
C PHE A 82 -2.46 6.05 -11.97
N ALA A 83 -2.50 4.96 -12.72
CA ALA A 83 -2.04 4.91 -14.11
C ALA A 83 -2.87 5.85 -15.01
N TYR A 84 -4.18 5.93 -14.78
CA TYR A 84 -5.04 6.85 -15.52
C TYR A 84 -4.69 8.31 -15.19
N ALA A 85 -4.56 8.66 -13.91
CA ALA A 85 -4.10 9.98 -13.48
C ALA A 85 -2.73 10.34 -14.07
N GLN A 86 -1.79 9.39 -14.10
CA GLN A 86 -0.51 9.55 -14.77
C GLN A 86 -0.68 9.84 -16.26
N SER A 87 -1.49 9.05 -16.97
CA SER A 87 -1.70 9.21 -18.41
C SER A 87 -2.27 10.59 -18.78
N LEU A 88 -3.06 11.19 -17.88
CA LEU A 88 -3.62 12.52 -18.05
C LEU A 88 -2.59 13.64 -17.86
N LEU A 89 -1.51 13.41 -17.11
CA LEU A 89 -0.56 14.44 -16.68
C LEU A 89 0.87 14.24 -17.20
N ILE A 90 1.15 13.12 -17.87
CA ILE A 90 2.51 12.74 -18.32
C ILE A 90 3.13 13.75 -19.29
N ASP A 91 2.30 14.44 -20.07
CA ASP A 91 2.68 15.50 -21.00
C ASP A 91 2.97 16.84 -20.30
N LYS A 92 2.90 16.90 -18.97
CA LYS A 92 3.09 18.12 -18.17
C LYS A 92 2.15 19.25 -18.64
N ASN A 93 0.92 18.92 -19.04
CA ASN A 93 -0.06 19.93 -19.42
C ASN A 93 -0.54 20.74 -18.21
N ASN A 94 -1.05 21.94 -18.47
CA ASN A 94 -1.70 22.81 -17.49
C ASN A 94 -3.22 22.92 -17.72
N ASP A 95 -3.85 21.88 -18.27
CA ASP A 95 -5.30 21.87 -18.49
C ASP A 95 -6.03 21.56 -17.18
N ARG A 96 -6.72 22.56 -16.66
CA ARG A 96 -7.56 22.47 -15.46
C ARG A 96 -8.46 21.24 -15.43
N LYS A 97 -9.09 20.87 -16.56
CA LYS A 97 -10.02 19.72 -16.60
C LYS A 97 -9.29 18.41 -16.37
N LYS A 98 -8.17 18.21 -17.06
CA LYS A 98 -7.32 17.02 -16.90
C LYS A 98 -6.79 16.91 -15.47
N TRP A 99 -6.37 18.03 -14.87
CA TRP A 99 -5.92 18.05 -13.48
C TRP A 99 -7.02 17.69 -12.48
N ILE A 100 -8.24 18.22 -12.65
CA ILE A 100 -9.38 17.85 -11.79
C ILE A 100 -9.72 16.37 -11.95
N GLU A 101 -9.70 15.84 -13.17
CA GLU A 101 -10.01 14.44 -13.44
C GLU A 101 -8.93 13.49 -12.88
N ALA A 102 -7.65 13.87 -13.02
CA ALA A 102 -6.54 13.16 -12.41
C ALA A 102 -6.65 13.16 -10.89
N ALA A 103 -6.96 14.31 -10.28
CA ALA A 103 -7.13 14.44 -8.83
C ALA A 103 -8.26 13.55 -8.29
N ARG A 104 -9.42 13.50 -8.97
CA ARG A 104 -10.52 12.59 -8.61
C ARG A 104 -10.11 11.12 -8.72
N SER A 105 -9.33 10.79 -9.74
CA SER A 105 -8.83 9.43 -9.94
C SER A 105 -7.85 9.03 -8.83
N LEU A 106 -6.97 9.95 -8.42
CA LEU A 106 -6.06 9.75 -7.28
C LEU A 106 -6.82 9.56 -5.96
N GLU A 107 -7.83 10.39 -5.72
CA GLU A 107 -8.66 10.30 -4.52
C GLU A 107 -9.42 8.96 -4.46
N LEU A 108 -10.06 8.55 -5.55
CA LEU A 108 -10.71 7.25 -5.66
C LEU A 108 -9.71 6.09 -5.45
N GLY A 109 -8.52 6.19 -6.04
CA GLY A 109 -7.45 5.22 -5.81
C GLY A 109 -7.10 5.13 -4.32
N ASN A 110 -6.89 6.27 -3.66
CA ASN A 110 -6.59 6.30 -2.23
C ASN A 110 -7.72 5.74 -1.36
N GLU A 111 -8.98 5.91 -1.74
CA GLU A 111 -10.11 5.25 -1.08
C GLU A 111 -10.07 3.72 -1.24
N LEU A 112 -9.80 3.23 -2.46
CA LEU A 112 -9.66 1.80 -2.73
C LEU A 112 -8.51 1.17 -1.94
N ALA A 113 -7.40 1.91 -1.80
CA ALA A 113 -6.23 1.47 -1.05
C ALA A 113 -6.54 1.18 0.43
N LYS A 114 -7.50 1.90 1.04
CA LYS A 114 -7.94 1.66 2.44
C LYS A 114 -8.57 0.27 2.63
N ASN A 115 -9.07 -0.35 1.57
CA ASN A 115 -9.73 -1.66 1.60
C ASN A 115 -8.78 -2.84 1.32
N ILE A 116 -7.48 -2.57 1.14
CA ILE A 116 -6.46 -3.61 0.93
C ILE A 116 -6.01 -4.13 2.29
N THR A 117 -6.43 -5.34 2.64
CA THR A 117 -6.22 -5.93 3.97
C THR A 117 -5.16 -7.01 4.00
N ILE A 118 -4.86 -7.64 2.86
CA ILE A 118 -3.90 -8.74 2.79
C ILE A 118 -2.47 -8.18 2.81
N PRO A 119 -1.58 -8.65 3.72
CA PRO A 119 -0.23 -8.10 3.87
C PRO A 119 0.62 -8.10 2.59
N SER A 120 0.57 -9.19 1.81
CA SER A 120 1.29 -9.27 0.53
C SER A 120 0.84 -8.18 -0.44
N HIS A 121 -0.47 -7.93 -0.54
CA HIS A 121 -1.01 -6.86 -1.36
C HIS A 121 -0.69 -5.46 -0.83
N GLN A 122 -0.58 -5.28 0.49
CA GLN A 122 -0.15 -4.03 1.09
C GLN A 122 1.30 -3.70 0.74
N HIS A 123 2.20 -4.69 0.73
CA HIS A 123 3.56 -4.48 0.26
C HIS A 123 3.62 -4.12 -1.23
N THR A 124 2.83 -4.77 -2.07
CA THR A 124 2.73 -4.38 -3.48
C THR A 124 2.21 -2.96 -3.64
N LEU A 125 1.19 -2.56 -2.86
CA LEU A 125 0.69 -1.19 -2.83
C LEU A 125 1.79 -0.17 -2.48
N GLU A 126 2.67 -0.48 -1.52
CA GLU A 126 3.78 0.39 -1.13
C GLU A 126 4.79 0.58 -2.27
N ILE A 127 5.14 -0.50 -2.97
CA ILE A 127 6.01 -0.46 -4.16
C ILE A 127 5.38 0.41 -5.25
N GLU A 128 4.08 0.23 -5.48
CA GLU A 128 3.34 1.00 -6.48
C GLU A 128 3.28 2.48 -6.14
N ARG A 129 3.01 2.83 -4.87
CA ARG A 129 3.08 4.22 -4.40
C ARG A 129 4.45 4.84 -4.61
N LEU A 130 5.52 4.09 -4.34
CA LEU A 130 6.89 4.57 -4.58
C LEU A 130 7.13 4.88 -6.06
N ARG A 131 6.67 4.01 -6.97
CA ARG A 131 6.77 4.20 -8.42
C ARG A 131 6.09 5.49 -8.87
N TYR A 132 4.85 5.71 -8.43
CA TYR A 132 4.08 6.89 -8.85
C TYR A 132 4.57 8.18 -8.20
N ARG A 133 5.11 8.11 -6.98
CA ARG A 133 5.58 9.29 -6.25
C ARG A 133 6.57 10.13 -7.05
N GLY A 134 7.64 9.50 -7.54
CA GLY A 134 8.70 10.23 -8.27
C GLY A 134 8.16 10.93 -9.51
N MET A 135 7.18 10.33 -10.17
CA MET A 135 6.51 10.93 -11.31
C MET A 135 5.68 12.15 -10.90
N PHE A 136 4.78 12.03 -9.91
CA PHE A 136 3.96 13.16 -9.45
C PHE A 136 4.80 14.28 -8.82
N ASP A 137 5.92 13.95 -8.16
CA ASP A 137 6.87 14.95 -7.65
C ASP A 137 7.46 15.79 -8.80
N SER A 138 7.89 15.16 -9.90
CA SER A 138 8.41 15.86 -11.08
C SER A 138 7.37 16.73 -11.80
N LEU A 139 6.07 16.46 -11.62
CA LEU A 139 5.00 17.27 -12.19
C LEU A 139 4.78 18.58 -11.44
N ILE A 140 5.20 18.67 -10.17
CA ILE A 140 5.02 19.87 -9.35
C ILE A 140 6.34 20.61 -9.17
N ARG A 141 7.41 19.89 -8.82
CA ARG A 141 8.71 20.48 -8.45
C ARG A 141 9.36 21.27 -9.58
N ASP A 142 9.24 20.77 -10.81
CA ASP A 142 9.93 21.35 -11.96
C ASP A 142 9.17 22.51 -12.61
N GLN A 143 7.95 22.82 -12.14
CA GLN A 143 7.07 23.79 -12.80
C GLN A 143 7.23 25.19 -12.21
N PRO A 144 7.26 26.23 -13.06
CA PRO A 144 7.24 27.62 -12.60
C PRO A 144 5.86 27.98 -12.04
N ALA A 145 5.75 29.05 -11.25
CA ALA A 145 4.50 29.39 -10.57
C ALA A 145 3.37 29.77 -11.56
N GLU A 146 3.73 30.35 -12.70
CA GLU A 146 2.84 30.74 -13.80
C GLU A 146 2.14 29.53 -14.43
N PHE A 147 2.77 28.35 -14.39
CA PHE A 147 2.20 27.10 -14.89
C PHE A 147 0.83 26.81 -14.28
N PHE A 148 0.68 27.03 -12.97
CA PHE A 148 -0.53 26.73 -12.22
C PHE A 148 -1.70 27.68 -12.55
N TYR A 149 -1.44 28.77 -13.25
CA TYR A 149 -2.48 29.63 -13.80
C TYR A 149 -3.10 29.09 -15.10
N GLY A 150 -2.60 27.97 -15.65
CA GLY A 150 -3.18 27.38 -16.86
C GLY A 150 -2.97 28.23 -18.11
N VAL A 151 -1.91 29.04 -18.12
CA VAL A 151 -1.58 29.98 -19.20
C VAL A 151 -0.37 29.49 -20.01
N ASP A 152 -0.12 30.12 -21.16
CA ASP A 152 1.01 29.76 -22.01
C ASP A 152 2.36 30.00 -21.29
N SER A 153 3.33 29.10 -21.50
CA SER A 153 4.67 29.16 -20.91
C SER A 153 5.49 30.39 -21.30
N SER A 154 5.08 31.14 -22.32
CA SER A 154 5.69 32.41 -22.70
C SER A 154 5.42 33.53 -21.68
N ILE A 155 4.38 33.41 -20.86
CA ILE A 155 4.09 34.38 -19.80
C ILE A 155 4.95 34.04 -18.58
N THR A 156 5.92 34.91 -18.30
CA THR A 156 6.89 34.74 -17.20
C THR A 156 6.61 35.65 -16.01
N ASN A 157 5.62 36.54 -16.11
CA ASN A 157 5.20 37.41 -15.02
C ASN A 157 3.90 36.86 -14.40
N LEU A 158 3.94 36.62 -13.09
CA LEU A 158 2.80 36.16 -12.28
C LEU A 158 1.54 37.01 -12.42
N ASP A 159 1.67 38.34 -12.41
CA ASP A 159 0.51 39.23 -12.49
C ASP A 159 -0.17 39.13 -13.86
N ASP A 160 0.62 38.96 -14.92
CA ASP A 160 0.11 38.80 -16.28
C ASP A 160 -0.46 37.40 -16.49
N ALA A 161 0.12 36.38 -15.86
CA ALA A 161 -0.45 35.03 -15.82
C ALA A 161 -1.82 35.02 -15.10
N ALA A 162 -1.95 35.71 -13.97
CA ALA A 162 -3.22 35.84 -13.25
C ALA A 162 -4.30 36.54 -14.08
N LYS A 163 -3.94 37.63 -14.79
CA LYS A 163 -4.85 38.32 -15.72
C LYS A 163 -5.23 37.42 -16.89
N ALA A 164 -4.26 36.76 -17.53
CA ALA A 164 -4.49 35.89 -18.67
C ALA A 164 -5.35 34.67 -18.31
N SER A 165 -5.20 34.14 -17.10
CA SER A 165 -5.99 33.01 -16.60
C SER A 165 -7.48 33.30 -16.51
N THR A 166 -7.86 34.57 -16.32
CA THR A 166 -9.26 35.00 -16.13
C THR A 166 -9.85 35.69 -17.36
N ALA A 167 -9.01 35.90 -18.38
CA ALA A 167 -9.37 36.66 -19.57
C ALA A 167 -10.55 36.03 -20.33
N PRO A 168 -11.40 36.85 -20.97
CA PRO A 168 -12.44 36.36 -21.86
C PRO A 168 -11.83 35.57 -23.01
N GLN A 169 -12.48 34.46 -23.41
CA GLN A 169 -12.05 33.67 -24.56
C GLN A 169 -13.20 33.48 -25.54
N THR A 170 -12.90 33.63 -26.83
CA THR A 170 -13.83 33.32 -27.90
C THR A 170 -13.49 31.94 -28.47
N LYS A 171 -14.36 30.95 -28.23
CA LYS A 171 -14.24 29.61 -28.81
C LYS A 171 -15.42 29.36 -29.74
N ARG A 172 -15.13 29.01 -31.00
CA ARG A 172 -16.14 28.65 -32.03
C ARG A 172 -17.26 29.70 -32.20
N GLY A 173 -16.91 30.99 -32.15
CA GLY A 173 -17.88 32.09 -32.30
C GLY A 173 -18.67 32.45 -31.04
N HIS A 174 -18.47 31.74 -29.93
CA HIS A 174 -19.05 32.11 -28.62
C HIS A 174 -17.98 32.74 -27.73
N THR A 175 -18.23 33.98 -27.31
CA THR A 175 -17.39 34.71 -26.35
C THR A 175 -17.84 34.35 -24.94
N THR A 176 -16.95 33.72 -24.17
CA THR A 176 -17.16 33.50 -22.74
C THR A 176 -16.60 34.69 -21.99
N SER A 177 -17.43 35.37 -21.19
CA SER A 177 -17.09 36.63 -20.50
C SER A 177 -15.96 36.49 -19.47
N SER A 178 -15.78 35.29 -18.91
CA SER A 178 -14.63 34.95 -18.08
C SER A 178 -14.40 33.45 -18.17
N THR A 179 -13.13 33.04 -18.34
CA THR A 179 -12.73 31.64 -18.26
C THR A 179 -11.91 31.44 -17.00
N LEU A 180 -12.06 30.31 -16.31
CA LEU A 180 -11.25 29.97 -15.15
C LEU A 180 -10.29 28.87 -15.57
N ASN A 181 -9.13 29.30 -16.07
CA ASN A 181 -8.09 28.39 -16.58
C ASN A 181 -7.11 27.95 -15.49
N CYS A 182 -7.02 28.69 -14.39
CA CYS A 182 -6.16 28.32 -13.27
C CYS A 182 -6.49 26.93 -12.73
N LEU A 183 -5.42 26.19 -12.42
CA LEU A 183 -5.53 24.88 -11.81
C LEU A 183 -6.21 25.01 -10.45
N CYS A 184 -7.10 24.05 -10.17
CA CYS A 184 -7.87 24.06 -8.92
C CYS A 184 -6.95 23.70 -7.76
N ASN A 185 -7.03 24.42 -6.64
CA ASN A 185 -6.13 24.20 -5.51
C ASN A 185 -6.26 22.76 -4.96
N GLU A 186 -7.47 22.24 -4.90
CA GLU A 186 -7.78 20.86 -4.52
C GLU A 186 -7.13 19.85 -5.47
N SER A 187 -7.11 20.14 -6.77
CA SER A 187 -6.47 19.26 -7.75
C SER A 187 -4.96 19.24 -7.59
N ILE A 188 -4.35 20.41 -7.35
CA ILE A 188 -2.91 20.51 -7.06
C ILE A 188 -2.59 19.77 -5.77
N TYR A 189 -3.41 19.95 -4.73
CA TYR A 189 -3.24 19.29 -3.43
C TYR A 189 -3.28 17.76 -3.55
N SER A 190 -4.22 17.19 -4.32
CA SER A 190 -4.28 15.73 -4.52
C SER A 190 -3.04 15.18 -5.22
N VAL A 191 -2.53 15.88 -6.23
CA VAL A 191 -1.28 15.50 -6.92
C VAL A 191 -0.08 15.66 -5.98
N TRP A 192 -0.03 16.75 -5.21
CA TRP A 192 1.01 16.99 -4.21
C TRP A 192 1.02 15.88 -3.15
N GLN A 193 -0.15 15.48 -2.65
CA GLN A 193 -0.28 14.40 -1.68
C GLN A 193 0.23 13.07 -2.25
N ALA A 194 -0.06 12.78 -3.53
CA ALA A 194 0.49 11.60 -4.21
C ALA A 194 2.02 11.66 -4.40
N ALA A 195 2.59 12.87 -4.44
CA ALA A 195 4.03 13.10 -4.48
C ALA A 195 4.72 13.02 -3.10
N GLN A 196 3.98 13.04 -1.99
CA GLN A 196 4.56 13.00 -0.65
C GLN A 196 4.77 11.58 -0.10
N TRP A 197 5.69 11.47 0.85
CA TRP A 197 5.74 10.30 1.73
C TRP A 197 4.60 10.37 2.76
N PRO A 198 3.96 9.24 3.12
CA PRO A 198 3.05 9.20 4.25
C PRO A 198 3.75 9.70 5.52
N GLU A 199 3.05 10.46 6.37
CA GLU A 199 3.60 10.97 7.63
C GLU A 199 4.16 9.87 8.55
N HIS A 200 3.61 8.67 8.45
CA HIS A 200 4.01 7.50 9.24
C HIS A 200 4.85 6.50 8.44
N TYR A 201 5.47 6.92 7.33
CA TYR A 201 6.33 6.05 6.56
C TYR A 201 7.52 5.58 7.40
N LYS A 202 7.70 4.26 7.45
CA LYS A 202 8.89 3.64 8.02
C LYS A 202 9.67 3.04 6.88
N ASP A 203 10.91 3.49 6.72
CA ASP A 203 11.81 2.90 5.73
C ASP A 203 11.92 1.37 6.00
N PRO A 204 11.60 0.51 5.02
CA PRO A 204 11.78 -0.92 5.16
C PRO A 204 13.26 -1.31 5.25
N ILE A 205 14.18 -0.46 4.77
CA ILE A 205 15.62 -0.68 4.82
C ILE A 205 16.13 -0.31 6.21
N LYS A 206 16.15 -1.32 7.10
CA LYS A 206 16.60 -1.17 8.50
C LYS A 206 17.98 -1.76 8.76
N GLU A 207 18.49 -2.53 7.81
CA GLU A 207 19.76 -3.21 7.96
C GLU A 207 20.91 -2.24 7.69
N SER A 208 21.81 -2.13 8.66
CA SER A 208 23.10 -1.46 8.52
C SER A 208 24.21 -2.50 8.48
N PHE A 209 25.38 -2.10 7.99
CA PHE A 209 26.55 -2.98 8.01
C PHE A 209 26.92 -3.34 9.47
N SER A 210 26.98 -4.64 9.75
CA SER A 210 27.51 -5.11 11.04
C SER A 210 29.02 -4.82 11.15
N PRO A 211 29.59 -4.71 12.37
CA PRO A 211 31.02 -4.45 12.55
C PRO A 211 31.92 -5.46 11.81
N ILE A 212 31.50 -6.72 11.75
CA ILE A 212 32.22 -7.79 11.03
C ILE A 212 32.22 -7.51 9.52
N GLN A 213 31.07 -7.12 8.95
CA GLN A 213 30.97 -6.76 7.54
C GLN A 213 31.79 -5.51 7.22
N VAL A 214 31.82 -4.50 8.10
CA VAL A 214 32.67 -3.30 7.93
C VAL A 214 34.15 -3.69 7.81
N GLY A 215 34.64 -4.61 8.65
CA GLY A 215 36.01 -5.12 8.55
C GLY A 215 36.29 -5.82 7.21
N GLN A 216 35.32 -6.57 6.67
CA GLN A 216 35.43 -7.17 5.34
C GLN A 216 35.44 -6.12 4.21
N LEU A 217 34.66 -5.04 4.35
CA LEU A 217 34.64 -3.94 3.38
C LEU A 217 36.00 -3.27 3.25
N GLN A 218 36.79 -3.18 4.32
CA GLN A 218 38.13 -2.59 4.28
C GLN A 218 39.05 -3.31 3.25
N LEU A 219 38.94 -4.63 3.16
CA LEU A 219 39.75 -5.45 2.26
C LEU A 219 39.15 -5.57 0.86
N LEU A 220 37.84 -5.82 0.78
CA LEU A 220 37.16 -6.14 -0.49
C LEU A 220 36.65 -4.90 -1.24
N PHE A 221 36.25 -3.86 -0.52
CA PHE A 221 35.64 -2.65 -1.07
C PHE A 221 36.16 -1.38 -0.36
N PRO A 222 37.47 -1.09 -0.43
CA PRO A 222 38.12 -0.05 0.39
C PRO A 222 37.53 1.35 0.21
N GLN A 223 37.00 1.67 -0.98
CA GLN A 223 36.34 2.96 -1.23
C GLN A 223 35.00 3.09 -0.50
N LEU A 224 34.21 2.01 -0.45
CA LEU A 224 32.96 1.99 0.30
C LEU A 224 33.24 2.09 1.80
N HIS A 225 34.25 1.36 2.29
CA HIS A 225 34.70 1.49 3.68
C HIS A 225 35.09 2.93 4.03
N ARG A 226 35.91 3.58 3.18
CA ARG A 226 36.33 4.98 3.37
C ARG A 226 35.14 5.94 3.35
N PHE A 227 34.14 5.69 2.51
CA PHE A 227 32.90 6.46 2.49
C PHE A 227 32.14 6.33 3.81
N LEU A 228 31.92 5.10 4.29
CA LEU A 228 31.22 4.84 5.56
C LEU A 228 31.97 5.46 6.75
N GLU A 229 33.29 5.30 6.81
CA GLU A 229 34.14 5.90 7.83
C GLU A 229 34.09 7.44 7.78
N HIS A 230 34.11 8.03 6.57
CA HIS A 230 33.98 9.47 6.41
C HIS A 230 32.60 9.96 6.87
N GLN A 231 31.53 9.25 6.52
CA GLN A 231 30.15 9.57 6.89
C GLN A 231 29.95 9.51 8.41
N ASP A 232 30.50 8.49 9.07
CA ASP A 232 30.40 8.30 10.53
C ASP A 232 31.17 9.37 11.32
N ASN A 233 32.29 9.85 10.78
CA ASN A 233 33.15 10.84 11.43
C ASN A 233 32.75 12.29 11.12
N ASN A 234 32.16 12.52 9.94
CA ASN A 234 31.82 13.84 9.42
C ASN A 234 30.34 13.88 8.99
N PRO A 235 29.39 13.85 9.95
CA PRO A 235 28.00 14.10 9.64
C PRO A 235 27.87 15.41 8.87
N SER A 236 27.17 15.36 7.74
CA SER A 236 26.90 16.52 6.88
C SER A 236 25.46 16.97 7.08
N ALA A 237 25.26 18.28 7.28
CA ALA A 237 23.94 18.89 7.27
C ALA A 237 24.02 20.27 6.58
N SER A 238 23.07 20.54 5.68
CA SER A 238 22.98 21.81 4.93
C SER A 238 24.28 22.20 4.20
N GLY A 239 25.00 21.22 3.65
CA GLY A 239 26.25 21.44 2.92
C GLY A 239 27.49 21.71 3.80
N GLN A 240 27.36 21.58 5.13
CA GLN A 240 28.46 21.76 6.08
C GLN A 240 28.79 20.44 6.79
N LEU A 241 30.07 20.21 7.05
CA LEU A 241 30.56 19.05 7.82
C LEU A 241 30.70 19.43 9.30
N TYR A 242 30.13 18.59 10.16
CA TYR A 242 30.22 18.74 11.60
C TYR A 242 31.16 17.67 12.15
N LYS A 243 32.10 18.05 13.02
CA LYS A 243 32.92 17.07 13.73
C LYS A 243 32.07 16.41 14.79
N LYS A 244 32.07 15.07 14.83
CA LYS A 244 31.46 14.31 15.90
C LYS A 244 32.17 14.64 17.23
N ASN A 245 31.49 15.33 18.14
CA ASN A 245 32.02 15.65 19.47
C ASN A 245 32.33 14.33 20.20
N THR A 246 33.61 14.01 20.36
CA THR A 246 34.10 12.78 21.00
C THR A 246 34.07 12.86 22.54
N HIS A 247 33.30 13.79 23.11
CA HIS A 247 33.17 13.97 24.56
C HIS A 247 31.81 13.47 25.05
N ALA A 248 31.76 12.21 25.52
CA ALA A 248 31.00 11.75 26.70
C ALA A 248 30.80 10.23 26.64
N THR A 249 31.74 9.47 27.22
CA THR A 249 31.50 8.21 27.97
C THR A 249 32.84 7.68 28.48
N SER A 250 33.47 8.45 29.37
CA SER A 250 34.31 7.88 30.42
C SER A 250 33.50 7.98 31.71
N ASN A 251 32.74 6.93 32.01
CA ASN A 251 32.23 6.58 33.34
C ASN A 251 31.84 5.11 33.32
#